data_AF-A0A6B2LQF3-F1
#
_entry.id   AF-A0A6B2LQF3-F1
#
_cell.length_a   1.000
_cell.length_b   1.000
_cell.length_c   1.000
_cell.angle_alpha   90.00
_cell.angle_beta   90.00
_cell.angle_gamma   90.00
#
_symmetry.space_group_name_H-M   'P 1'
#
loop_
_entity.id
_entity.type
_entity.pdbx_description
1 polymer ?
#
loop_
_entity_poly.entity_id
_entity_poly.type
_entity_poly.pdbx_seq_one_letter_code
_entity_poly.pdbx_strand_id
1 'polypeptide(L)'
;MLSSNSELVSQYLSLLSTRASANEVLHTAVALDLPDEDIEYLINTLKMDVNEWDLLCCTPLHIAAKLGNLTKCSVLLKNGAKLEHPGQFGRTPLQEAIFYQKGDIANFLLKTHNAREDVP
;
A
#
# COMPACT_ATOMS: atom_id res chain seq x y z
N MET A 1 13.29 0.21 27.90
CA MET A 1 12.88 1.35 27.05
C MET A 1 12.44 0.84 25.69
N LEU A 2 11.37 0.06 25.66
CA LEU A 2 10.64 -0.31 24.45
C LEU A 2 9.17 -0.31 24.86
N SER A 3 8.60 0.88 25.07
CA SER A 3 7.14 1.00 25.05
C SER A 3 6.74 0.78 23.60
N SER A 4 5.99 -0.28 23.40
CA SER A 4 5.83 -1.03 22.17
C SER A 4 5.31 -0.16 21.02
N ASN A 5 6.04 -0.04 19.91
CA ASN A 5 5.49 0.52 18.66
C ASN A 5 4.21 -0.23 18.25
N SER A 6 4.15 -1.54 18.53
CA SER A 6 2.93 -2.34 18.33
C SER A 6 1.74 -1.89 19.16
N GLU A 7 1.95 -1.28 20.32
CA GLU A 7 0.90 -0.84 21.24
C GLU A 7 0.37 0.54 20.83
N LEU A 8 1.26 1.43 20.35
CA LEU A 8 0.86 2.67 19.71
C LEU A 8 0.08 2.41 18.41
N VAL A 9 0.56 1.50 17.57
CA VAL A 9 -0.16 1.04 16.37
C VAL A 9 -1.48 0.43 16.78
N SER A 10 -1.54 -0.51 17.72
CA SER A 10 -2.80 -1.13 18.16
C SER A 10 -3.80 -0.13 18.75
N GLN A 11 -3.33 0.86 19.51
CA GLN A 11 -4.16 1.93 20.05
C GLN A 11 -4.66 2.89 18.95
N TYR A 12 -3.82 3.15 17.95
CA TYR A 12 -4.19 3.88 16.75
C TYR A 12 -5.21 3.12 15.88
N LEU A 13 -5.06 1.80 15.73
CA LEU A 13 -6.01 0.94 15.05
C LEU A 13 -7.36 0.88 15.76
N SER A 14 -7.34 0.84 17.10
CA SER A 14 -8.55 0.96 17.93
C SER A 14 -9.28 2.29 17.68
N LEU A 15 -8.55 3.40 17.54
CA LEU A 15 -9.13 4.70 17.21
C LEU A 15 -9.68 4.73 15.78
N LEU A 16 -8.96 4.19 14.80
CA LEU A 16 -9.43 4.09 13.42
C LEU A 16 -10.64 3.17 13.29
N SER A 17 -10.74 2.07 14.03
CA SER A 17 -11.90 1.17 14.04
C SER A 17 -13.21 1.85 14.42
N THR A 18 -13.18 3.03 15.04
CA THR A 18 -14.38 3.82 15.34
C THR A 18 -14.85 4.71 14.18
N ARG A 19 -14.05 4.85 13.12
CA ARG A 19 -14.32 5.76 11.99
C ARG A 19 -14.08 5.15 10.59
N ALA A 20 -13.17 4.21 10.47
CA ALA A 20 -12.82 3.48 9.26
C ALA A 20 -13.21 2.01 9.43
N SER A 21 -13.68 1.38 8.37
CA SER A 21 -13.89 -0.07 8.41
C SER A 21 -12.52 -0.74 8.63
N ALA A 22 -12.49 -1.90 9.29
CA ALA A 22 -11.22 -2.62 9.57
C ALA A 22 -10.36 -2.84 8.31
N ASN A 23 -10.98 -2.82 7.13
CA ASN A 23 -10.37 -3.06 5.82
C ASN A 23 -9.55 -1.84 5.29
N GLU A 24 -9.74 -0.64 5.84
CA GLU A 24 -9.08 0.59 5.34
C GLU A 24 -7.82 0.98 6.13
N VAL A 25 -7.51 0.23 7.18
CA VAL A 25 -6.39 0.52 8.07
C VAL A 25 -5.06 0.56 7.31
N LEU A 26 -4.82 -0.39 6.41
CA LEU A 26 -3.58 -0.48 5.66
C LEU A 26 -3.45 0.67 4.64
N HIS A 27 -4.56 1.05 4.00
CA HIS A 27 -4.62 2.21 3.10
C HIS A 27 -4.26 3.50 3.82
N THR A 28 -4.86 3.71 5.00
CA THR A 28 -4.62 4.89 5.82
C THR A 28 -3.17 4.93 6.31
N ALA A 29 -2.62 3.79 6.74
CA ALA A 29 -1.23 3.70 7.17
C ALA A 29 -0.25 4.08 6.05
N VAL A 30 -0.51 3.64 4.82
CA VAL A 30 0.27 4.03 3.63
C VAL A 30 0.09 5.51 3.31
N ALA A 31 -1.15 6.03 3.41
CA ALA A 31 -1.44 7.43 3.12
C ALA A 31 -0.75 8.40 4.09
N LEU A 32 -0.60 7.99 5.34
CA LEU A 32 0.09 8.74 6.40
C LEU A 32 1.60 8.50 6.43
N ASP A 33 2.11 7.68 5.51
CA ASP A 33 3.53 7.33 5.43
C ASP A 33 4.08 6.75 6.74
N LEU A 34 3.29 5.89 7.41
CA LEU A 34 3.74 5.21 8.63
C LEU A 34 4.98 4.35 8.35
N PRO A 35 5.89 4.17 9.32
CA PRO A 35 7.13 3.38 9.16
C PRO A 35 6.94 2.02 8.48
N ASP A 36 7.96 1.56 7.74
CA ASP A 36 7.90 0.29 7.00
C ASP A 36 7.63 -0.88 7.94
N GLU A 37 8.16 -0.84 9.16
CA GLU A 37 7.95 -1.84 10.20
C GLU A 37 6.47 -1.95 10.61
N ASP A 38 5.76 -0.82 10.65
CA ASP A 38 4.34 -0.80 10.98
C ASP A 38 3.52 -1.38 9.82
N ILE A 39 3.84 -1.01 8.57
CA ILE A 39 3.21 -1.60 7.37
C ILE A 39 3.44 -3.12 7.33
N GLU A 40 4.69 -3.56 7.55
CA GLU A 40 5.03 -4.98 7.60
C GLU A 40 4.34 -5.70 8.77
N TYR A 41 4.16 -5.04 9.93
CA TYR A 41 3.41 -5.58 11.06
C TYR A 41 1.92 -5.78 10.71
N LEU A 42 1.28 -4.78 10.08
CA LEU A 42 -0.12 -4.88 9.64
C LEU A 42 -0.33 -6.06 8.68
N ILE A 43 0.57 -6.22 7.69
CA ILE A 43 0.45 -7.28 6.69
C ILE A 43 0.81 -8.64 7.29
N ASN A 44 1.97 -8.77 7.94
CA ASN A 44 2.53 -10.06 8.32
C ASN A 44 1.99 -10.58 9.66
N THR A 45 1.77 -9.70 10.63
CA THR A 45 1.31 -10.08 11.97
C THR A 45 -0.21 -10.04 12.07
N LEU A 46 -0.83 -8.92 11.67
CA LEU A 46 -2.29 -8.78 11.70
C LEU A 46 -3.00 -9.43 10.51
N LYS A 47 -2.24 -10.00 9.55
CA LYS A 47 -2.76 -10.71 8.38
C LYS A 47 -3.70 -9.88 7.53
N MET A 48 -3.47 -8.57 7.47
CA MET A 48 -4.21 -7.70 6.58
C MET A 48 -3.87 -8.03 5.12
N ASP A 49 -4.88 -8.10 4.26
CA ASP A 49 -4.65 -8.32 2.83
C ASP A 49 -4.07 -7.06 2.20
N VAL A 50 -2.87 -7.20 1.64
CA VAL A 50 -2.14 -6.15 0.94
C VAL A 50 -2.81 -5.72 -0.38
N ASN A 51 -3.79 -6.48 -0.85
CA ASN A 51 -4.56 -6.22 -2.07
C ASN A 51 -6.03 -5.86 -1.79
N GLU A 52 -6.42 -5.73 -0.52
CA GLU A 52 -7.79 -5.34 -0.16
C GLU A 52 -8.15 -4.01 -0.81
N TRP A 53 -9.41 -3.83 -1.18
CA TRP A 53 -9.92 -2.54 -1.66
C TRP A 53 -10.40 -1.68 -0.48
N ASP A 54 -10.11 -0.38 -0.54
CA ASP A 54 -10.80 0.62 0.29
C ASP A 54 -12.20 0.98 -0.29
N LEU A 55 -12.91 1.89 0.39
CA LEU A 55 -14.21 2.38 -0.07
C LEU A 55 -14.18 3.15 -1.41
N LEU A 56 -12.99 3.50 -1.90
CA LEU A 56 -12.77 4.12 -3.21
C LEU A 56 -12.31 3.10 -4.26
N CYS A 57 -12.40 1.81 -3.97
CA CYS A 57 -11.89 0.71 -4.80
C CYS A 57 -10.40 0.85 -5.11
N CYS A 58 -9.61 1.47 -4.24
CA CYS A 58 -8.16 1.54 -4.36
C CYS A 58 -7.55 0.42 -3.52
N THR A 59 -6.41 -0.13 -3.95
CA THR A 59 -5.56 -0.96 -3.08
C THR A 59 -4.51 -0.10 -2.39
N PRO A 60 -3.80 -0.58 -1.36
CA PRO A 60 -2.72 0.19 -0.73
C PRO A 60 -1.65 0.62 -1.74
N LEU A 61 -1.39 -0.20 -2.77
CA LEU A 61 -0.44 0.13 -3.83
C LEU A 61 -0.92 1.28 -4.73
N HIS A 62 -2.24 1.42 -4.96
CA HIS A 62 -2.79 2.59 -5.65
C HIS A 62 -2.52 3.88 -4.86
N ILE A 63 -2.73 3.84 -3.54
CA ILE A 63 -2.50 4.99 -2.66
C ILE A 63 -1.01 5.39 -2.69
N ALA A 64 -0.10 4.44 -2.52
CA ALA A 64 1.34 4.71 -2.61
C ALA A 64 1.73 5.31 -3.98
N ALA A 65 1.17 4.75 -5.07
CA ALA A 65 1.46 5.20 -6.42
C ALA A 65 0.95 6.62 -6.70
N LYS A 66 -0.28 6.91 -6.29
CA LYS A 66 -0.90 8.24 -6.35
C LYS A 66 -0.10 9.29 -5.58
N LEU A 67 0.40 8.94 -4.39
CA LEU A 67 1.16 9.87 -3.54
C LEU A 67 2.59 10.07 -4.04
N GLY A 68 3.12 9.16 -4.86
CA GLY A 68 4.50 9.24 -5.34
C GLY A 68 5.49 8.60 -4.36
N ASN A 69 5.04 7.68 -3.51
CA ASN A 69 5.86 7.14 -2.43
C ASN A 69 6.57 5.86 -2.86
N LEU A 70 7.82 5.99 -3.31
CA LEU A 70 8.60 4.88 -3.85
C LEU A 70 8.89 3.81 -2.80
N THR A 71 9.20 4.23 -1.57
CA THR A 71 9.47 3.32 -0.46
C THR A 71 8.23 2.46 -0.17
N LYS A 72 7.04 3.06 -0.06
CA LYS A 72 5.80 2.29 0.16
C LYS A 72 5.44 1.40 -1.01
N CYS A 73 5.63 1.84 -2.25
CA CYS A 73 5.47 0.96 -3.41
C CYS A 73 6.37 -0.27 -3.29
N SER A 74 7.64 -0.08 -2.94
CA SER A 74 8.61 -1.18 -2.77
C SER A 74 8.20 -2.16 -1.66
N VAL A 75 7.85 -1.65 -0.47
CA VAL A 75 7.45 -2.49 0.67
C VAL A 75 6.18 -3.28 0.37
N LEU A 76 5.17 -2.65 -0.23
CA LEU A 76 3.92 -3.33 -0.58
C LEU A 76 4.15 -4.43 -1.61
N LEU A 77 4.97 -4.16 -2.65
CA LEU A 77 5.31 -5.15 -3.68
C LEU A 77 6.10 -6.33 -3.11
N LYS A 78 7.08 -6.06 -2.24
CA LYS A 78 7.83 -7.10 -1.52
C LYS A 78 6.92 -8.00 -0.67
N ASN A 79 5.84 -7.44 -0.13
CA ASN A 79 4.83 -8.15 0.65
C ASN A 79 3.66 -8.71 -0.20
N GLY A 80 3.79 -8.78 -1.52
CA GLY A 80 2.84 -9.48 -2.39
C GLY A 80 1.71 -8.63 -2.98
N ALA A 81 1.84 -7.30 -2.97
CA ALA A 81 0.93 -6.44 -3.70
C ALA A 81 0.95 -6.76 -5.21
N LYS A 82 -0.23 -6.81 -5.83
CA LYS A 82 -0.41 -7.07 -7.25
C LYS A 82 -0.29 -5.76 -8.05
N LEU A 83 0.69 -5.72 -8.96
CA LEU A 83 0.97 -4.58 -9.84
C LEU A 83 -0.21 -4.20 -10.76
N GLU A 84 -0.97 -5.20 -11.20
CA GLU A 84 -2.07 -5.02 -12.16
C GLU A 84 -3.45 -5.13 -11.50
N HIS A 85 -3.54 -4.97 -10.18
CA HIS A 85 -4.84 -5.00 -9.52
C HIS A 85 -5.70 -3.85 -10.05
N PRO A 86 -6.90 -4.10 -10.60
CA PRO A 86 -7.77 -3.02 -11.03
C PRO A 86 -8.26 -2.28 -9.78
N GLY A 87 -8.17 -0.96 -9.81
CA GLY A 87 -8.70 -0.05 -8.83
C GLY A 87 -9.94 0.69 -9.33
N GLN A 88 -10.14 1.91 -8.82
CA GLN A 88 -11.25 2.76 -9.25
C GLN A 88 -11.23 2.99 -10.76
N PHE A 89 -12.39 2.87 -11.41
CA PHE A 89 -12.55 3.01 -12.87
C PHE A 89 -11.71 2.01 -13.69
N GLY A 90 -11.25 0.92 -13.09
CA GLY A 90 -10.39 -0.07 -13.74
C GLY A 90 -8.94 0.38 -13.92
N ARG A 91 -8.52 1.46 -13.24
CA ARG A 91 -7.13 1.92 -13.30
C ARG A 91 -6.21 1.01 -12.51
N THR A 92 -5.02 0.74 -13.02
CA THR A 92 -3.96 0.05 -12.25
C THR A 92 -3.13 1.04 -11.44
N PRO A 93 -2.35 0.60 -10.43
CA PRO A 93 -1.42 1.47 -9.71
C PRO A 93 -0.46 2.25 -10.63
N LEU A 94 0.01 1.64 -11.72
CA LEU A 94 0.82 2.33 -12.73
C LEU A 94 0.05 3.48 -13.39
N GLN A 95 -1.20 3.23 -13.80
CA GLN A 95 -2.04 4.26 -14.41
C GLN A 95 -2.37 5.38 -13.42
N GLU A 96 -2.50 5.07 -12.14
CA GLU A 96 -2.67 6.05 -11.08
C GLU A 96 -1.43 6.95 -10.93
N ALA A 97 -0.22 6.36 -10.93
CA ALA A 97 1.03 7.12 -10.94
C ALA A 97 1.14 8.03 -12.17
N ILE A 98 0.75 7.56 -13.36
CA ILE A 98 0.74 8.36 -14.60
C ILE A 98 -0.26 9.52 -14.48
N PHE A 99 -1.49 9.25 -14.03
CA PHE A 99 -2.54 10.27 -13.90
C PHE A 99 -2.15 11.39 -12.93
N TYR A 100 -1.48 11.05 -11.83
CA TYR A 100 -0.96 12.00 -10.84
C TYR A 100 0.46 12.50 -11.14
N GLN A 101 1.00 12.23 -12.34
CA GLN A 101 2.31 12.71 -12.81
C GLN A 101 3.49 12.29 -11.92
N LYS A 102 3.43 11.09 -11.34
CA LYS A 102 4.48 10.49 -10.51
C LYS A 102 5.46 9.69 -11.37
N GLY A 103 6.26 10.41 -12.16
CA GLY A 103 7.17 9.81 -13.16
C GLY A 103 8.12 8.75 -12.60
N ASP A 104 8.72 9.00 -11.43
CA ASP A 104 9.63 8.05 -10.79
C ASP A 104 8.93 6.75 -10.38
N ILE A 105 7.69 6.84 -9.89
CA ILE A 105 6.89 5.66 -9.57
C ILE A 105 6.46 4.94 -10.83
N ALA A 106 6.01 5.66 -11.86
CA ALA A 106 5.62 5.03 -13.12
C ALA A 106 6.79 4.24 -13.72
N ASN A 107 8.00 4.82 -13.72
CA ASN A 107 9.21 4.15 -14.17
C ASN A 107 9.57 2.94 -13.29
N PHE A 108 9.44 3.06 -11.97
CA PHE A 108 9.70 1.97 -11.03
C PHE A 108 8.73 0.80 -11.23
N LEU A 109 7.42 1.07 -11.32
CA LEU A 109 6.38 0.07 -11.52
C LEU A 109 6.52 -0.60 -12.90
N LEU A 110 6.82 0.17 -13.96
CA LEU A 110 7.04 -0.37 -15.30
C LEU A 110 8.25 -1.32 -15.35
N LYS A 111 9.38 -0.92 -14.75
CA LYS A 111 10.56 -1.80 -14.64
C LYS A 111 10.26 -3.08 -13.86
N THR A 112 9.50 -2.95 -12.78
CA THR A 112 9.11 -4.10 -11.95
C THR A 112 8.17 -5.04 -12.70
N HIS A 113 7.29 -4.52 -13.54
CA HIS A 113 6.43 -5.30 -14.42
C HIS A 113 7.25 -6.10 -15.44
N ASN A 114 8.12 -5.43 -16.21
CA ASN A 114 8.95 -6.08 -17.24
C ASN A 114 9.89 -7.14 -16.66
N ALA A 115 10.48 -6.89 -15.49
CA ALA A 115 11.36 -7.85 -14.83
C ALA A 115 10.67 -9.18 -14.44
N ARG A 116 9.32 -9.22 -14.40
CA ARG A 116 8.56 -10.46 -14.18
C ARG A 116 8.34 -11.25 -15.46
N GLU A 117 8.33 -10.59 -16.62
CA GLU A 117 8.13 -11.24 -17.93
C GLU A 117 9.45 -11.86 -18.45
N ASP A 118 10.60 -11.41 -17.97
CA ASP A 118 11.94 -11.89 -18.35
C ASP A 118 12.38 -13.19 -17.63
N VAL A 119 11.45 -13.96 -17.04
CA VAL A 119 11.76 -15.28 -16.45
C VAL A 119 11.51 -16.37 -17.51
N PRO A 120 12.55 -17.09 -17.99
CA PRO A 120 12.42 -18.08 -19.06
C PRO A 120 11.59 -19.31 -18.69
#